data_AF-A0AAQ4D536-F1
#
_entry.id   AF-A0AAQ4D536-F1
#
_cell.length_a   1.000
_cell.length_b   1.000
_cell.length_c   1.000
_cell.angle_alpha   90.00
_cell.angle_beta   90.00
_cell.angle_gamma   90.00
#
_symmetry.space_group_name_H-M   'P 1'
#
loop_
_entity.id
_entity.type
_entity.pdbx_description
1 polymer ?
#
loop_
_entity_poly.entity_id
_entity_poly.type
_entity_poly.pdbx_seq_one_letter_code
_entity_poly.pdbx_strand_id
1 'polypeptide(L)'
;MPVPPPGTLCAGRANRCSELRPAEKMLPGVLLAALVALMATPALATPIMGYTYVHKPRYADSHDYKVVCYYGSWAVYRPGAGKFPVEAIDPFICTHIIYGFAGLGSDHKIRSLDSWNDLEDNYGKGAFKRFTALKKQNPKLKAIIAIGGWNEGSVKYSAMAQSPASRKIFVDSVVDFCKKYNFDGLDLDWEYPAARGGKPEDKQNFVALLREVSQEFKPYGLLLTAAVSAGKHFMDPAYDVPQVSKYLDFINVMAYDFHGGWETKTGHHAPMYSRPEEKPEDHILNVNFSVNYWIQKGAPRNKLVLGMGLYGRSFTLRRAENHHPGDEAPQKGRAGPYTREPGSLGYNEICESFGRQKWTVVKDPYFMAPYAFLDRQWVGYDDMESITAKVEYAKAMGLAGGMVWSIETDDFHGKCHGIKFPMLSTINQVFAMGGPGVIPVPPPKPVTPPTVPTPTTEKTWWPRPSTPPGGSGATTPSTPVSTTQSTTPSSEMSSTTARVWWPPSHKPDTRSSTAATTTTATRAPPSPPSPPSPPSPPSPPSPPSPPPATPGIPEFKCPSAGSVPHPTDCQRFYDCVHQGGQLVAFEKTCSPGTVFNPETKICVWPESVPKCSTYYDNEAYQVLPQKNDSY
;
A
#
# COMPACT_ATOMS: atom_id res chain seq x y z
N MET A 1 -38.83 39.40 43.39
CA MET A 1 -40.00 39.79 44.22
C MET A 1 -41.25 39.44 43.43
N PRO A 2 -42.33 38.89 44.01
CA PRO A 2 -42.80 39.15 45.37
C PRO A 2 -43.37 37.93 46.15
N VAL A 3 -43.47 38.11 47.46
CA VAL A 3 -44.56 37.69 48.37
C VAL A 3 -44.67 38.90 49.32
N PRO A 4 -45.84 39.41 49.81
CA PRO A 4 -46.91 38.68 50.53
C PRO A 4 -48.32 39.38 50.47
N PRO A 5 -49.26 39.31 51.47
CA PRO A 5 -49.95 38.22 52.20
C PRO A 5 -51.52 38.41 52.16
N PRO A 6 -52.32 38.19 53.24
CA PRO A 6 -52.97 36.93 53.68
C PRO A 6 -54.52 37.03 53.81
N GLY A 7 -55.21 35.91 54.08
CA GLY A 7 -56.64 35.97 54.44
C GLY A 7 -57.29 34.62 54.76
N THR A 8 -57.48 34.36 56.05
CA THR A 8 -58.17 33.22 56.67
C THR A 8 -59.69 33.43 56.70
N LEU A 9 -60.52 32.38 56.53
CA LEU A 9 -61.71 32.08 57.36
C LEU A 9 -62.46 30.80 56.93
N CYS A 10 -62.95 30.07 57.94
CA CYS A 10 -63.57 28.75 57.91
C CYS A 10 -65.11 28.76 57.79
N ALA A 11 -65.68 27.63 57.33
CA ALA A 11 -66.86 26.90 57.87
C ALA A 11 -67.35 25.90 56.79
N GLY A 12 -67.75 24.65 57.01
CA GLY A 12 -67.95 23.81 58.19
C GLY A 12 -68.73 22.54 57.78
N ARG A 13 -68.83 21.59 58.74
CA ARG A 13 -69.61 20.31 58.77
C ARG A 13 -68.95 19.08 58.13
N ALA A 14 -69.00 17.88 58.71
CA ALA A 14 -69.38 17.40 60.04
C ALA A 14 -68.89 15.95 60.18
N ASN A 15 -68.59 15.56 61.42
CA ASN A 15 -68.16 14.23 61.87
C ASN A 15 -69.01 13.06 61.36
N ARG A 16 -68.35 11.95 60.99
CA ARG A 16 -68.46 10.67 61.73
C ARG A 16 -67.47 9.58 61.28
N CYS A 17 -66.81 9.06 62.31
CA CYS A 17 -66.44 7.66 62.59
C CYS A 17 -65.26 6.96 61.91
N SER A 18 -64.33 6.62 62.82
CA SER A 18 -63.55 5.39 62.99
C SER A 18 -62.35 5.13 62.08
N GLU A 19 -61.19 5.36 62.71
CA GLU A 19 -59.86 4.88 62.37
C GLU A 19 -59.80 3.35 62.19
N LEU A 20 -58.89 2.92 61.31
CA LEU A 20 -58.03 1.74 61.46
C LEU A 20 -56.95 1.79 60.35
N ARG A 21 -55.68 2.00 60.73
CA ARG A 21 -54.52 1.37 60.04
C ARG A 21 -54.48 -0.10 60.52
N PRO A 22 -53.81 -1.10 59.88
CA PRO A 22 -52.61 -0.94 59.03
C PRO A 22 -52.42 -1.98 57.89
N ALA A 23 -51.36 -1.74 57.10
CA ALA A 23 -50.40 -2.69 56.52
C ALA A 23 -50.80 -3.80 55.51
N GLU A 24 -49.83 -3.96 54.59
CA GLU A 24 -49.44 -5.16 53.81
C GLU A 24 -50.08 -5.47 52.44
N LYS A 25 -49.19 -5.35 51.43
CA LYS A 25 -48.84 -6.34 50.39
C LYS A 25 -49.77 -6.59 49.19
N MET A 26 -49.06 -6.63 48.05
CA MET A 26 -49.26 -7.40 46.82
C MET A 26 -50.03 -6.77 45.63
N LEU A 27 -49.28 -6.76 44.52
CA LEU A 27 -49.61 -6.58 43.08
C LEU A 27 -50.93 -7.28 42.65
N PRO A 28 -51.58 -6.96 41.50
CA PRO A 28 -50.95 -6.61 40.21
C PRO A 28 -51.68 -5.64 39.26
N GLY A 29 -50.91 -5.09 38.31
CA GLY A 29 -51.35 -5.01 36.91
C GLY A 29 -52.10 -3.76 36.43
N VAL A 30 -51.56 -3.25 35.30
CA VAL A 30 -52.28 -2.68 34.15
C VAL A 30 -52.37 -1.14 34.05
N LEU A 31 -51.48 -0.65 33.17
CA LEU A 31 -51.64 0.38 32.14
C LEU A 31 -51.81 1.87 32.54
N LEU A 32 -50.79 2.64 32.13
CA LEU A 32 -50.83 3.70 31.09
C LEU A 32 -50.32 5.06 31.58
N ALA A 33 -49.09 5.42 31.21
CA ALA A 33 -48.70 6.71 30.61
C ALA A 33 -47.17 6.80 30.59
N ALA A 34 -46.58 6.44 29.45
CA ALA A 34 -45.18 6.67 29.16
C ALA A 34 -44.96 8.18 28.90
N LEU A 35 -44.05 8.78 29.67
CA LEU A 35 -43.42 10.06 29.32
C LEU A 35 -41.91 9.86 29.45
N VAL A 36 -41.26 10.07 28.32
CA VAL A 36 -39.86 9.80 27.99
C VAL A 36 -38.94 10.72 28.80
N ALA A 37 -38.11 10.13 29.67
CA ALA A 37 -36.94 10.80 30.21
C ALA A 37 -35.70 10.27 29.46
N LEU A 38 -35.34 10.97 28.38
CA LEU A 38 -34.03 10.87 27.75
C LEU A 38 -33.17 11.99 28.35
N MET A 39 -32.24 11.66 29.23
CA MET A 39 -31.06 12.51 29.46
C MET A 39 -29.84 11.60 29.68
N ALA A 40 -29.12 11.43 28.57
CA ALA A 40 -27.68 11.31 28.43
C ALA A 40 -26.90 10.79 29.64
N THR A 41 -26.61 9.49 29.63
CA THR A 41 -25.34 9.00 30.17
C THR A 41 -24.22 9.60 29.32
N PRO A 42 -23.17 10.19 29.91
CA PRO A 42 -21.99 10.53 29.13
C PRO A 42 -21.40 9.20 28.65
N ALA A 43 -21.38 9.02 27.33
CA ALA A 43 -20.56 7.99 26.72
C ALA A 43 -19.14 8.21 27.26
N LEU A 44 -18.64 7.23 28.02
CA LEU A 44 -17.23 7.11 28.32
C LEU A 44 -16.54 7.01 26.96
N ALA A 45 -16.02 8.14 26.48
CA ALA A 45 -15.04 8.15 25.41
C ALA A 45 -13.88 7.30 25.94
N THR A 46 -13.76 6.08 25.43
CA THR A 46 -12.53 5.31 25.59
C THR A 46 -11.40 6.21 25.10
N PRO A 47 -10.37 6.47 25.91
CA PRO A 47 -9.23 7.21 25.43
C PRO A 47 -8.68 6.42 24.26
N ILE A 48 -8.69 7.02 23.07
CA ILE A 48 -7.85 6.56 21.96
C ILE A 48 -6.45 6.56 22.58
N MET A 49 -5.87 5.38 22.77
CA MET A 49 -4.47 5.28 23.20
C MET A 49 -3.68 6.14 22.22
N GLY A 50 -3.20 7.28 22.69
CA GLY A 50 -2.27 8.10 21.93
C GLY A 50 -1.05 7.23 21.74
N TYR A 51 -0.90 6.65 20.55
CA TYR A 51 0.32 5.97 20.18
C TYR A 51 1.43 7.02 20.26
N THR A 52 2.25 6.95 21.31
CA THR A 52 3.44 7.80 21.43
C THR A 52 4.31 7.54 20.21
N TYR A 53 4.63 8.60 19.47
CA TYR A 53 5.51 8.53 18.31
C TYR A 53 6.79 7.77 18.66
N VAL A 54 7.20 6.88 17.75
CA VAL A 54 8.34 6.00 17.94
C VAL A 54 9.61 6.86 18.02
N HIS A 55 10.21 6.99 19.20
CA HIS A 55 11.44 7.79 19.39
C HIS A 55 12.72 7.01 19.08
N LYS A 56 12.65 5.68 18.89
CA LYS A 56 13.76 4.79 18.52
C LYS A 56 13.25 3.61 17.69
N PRO A 57 14.02 3.10 16.71
CA PRO A 57 13.63 1.91 15.95
C PRO A 57 13.24 0.75 16.87
N ARG A 58 12.18 0.04 16.49
CA ARG A 58 11.71 -1.16 17.20
C ARG A 58 11.99 -2.39 16.36
N TYR A 59 12.58 -3.40 16.99
CA TYR A 59 13.07 -4.60 16.32
C TYR A 59 12.14 -5.79 16.50
N ALA A 60 12.23 -6.73 15.57
CA ALA A 60 11.30 -7.85 15.45
C ALA A 60 11.53 -8.96 16.48
N ASP A 61 12.61 -8.88 17.28
CA ASP A 61 12.91 -9.81 18.37
C ASP A 61 12.05 -9.58 19.63
N SER A 62 11.23 -8.52 19.63
CA SER A 62 10.34 -8.14 20.72
C SER A 62 8.97 -8.84 20.70
N HIS A 63 8.69 -9.69 19.71
CA HIS A 63 7.42 -10.41 19.55
C HIS A 63 7.58 -11.68 18.69
N ASP A 64 6.55 -12.55 18.68
CA ASP A 64 6.57 -13.81 17.92
C ASP A 64 5.92 -13.73 16.53
N TYR A 65 5.38 -12.56 16.15
CA TYR A 65 4.77 -12.35 14.83
C TYR A 65 5.81 -12.34 13.70
N LYS A 66 5.38 -12.77 12.51
CA LYS A 66 6.20 -12.63 11.30
C LYS A 66 6.21 -11.18 10.83
N VAL A 67 7.39 -10.65 10.55
CA VAL A 67 7.58 -9.37 9.86
C VAL A 67 8.44 -9.66 8.65
N VAL A 68 7.77 -9.73 7.50
CA VAL A 68 8.31 -10.22 6.22
C VAL A 68 8.58 -9.03 5.30
N CYS A 69 9.83 -8.82 4.93
CA CYS A 69 10.23 -7.62 4.20
C CYS A 69 10.78 -7.96 2.83
N TYR A 70 10.10 -7.53 1.77
CA TYR A 70 10.65 -7.62 0.42
C TYR A 70 11.71 -6.53 0.22
N TYR A 71 12.82 -6.92 -0.39
CA TYR A 71 13.90 -6.05 -0.85
C TYR A 71 13.98 -6.11 -2.38
N GLY A 72 13.66 -5.01 -3.05
CA GLY A 72 13.84 -4.87 -4.49
C GLY A 72 15.31 -4.68 -4.86
N SER A 73 15.94 -5.66 -5.49
CA SER A 73 17.37 -5.67 -5.82
C SER A 73 17.80 -4.50 -6.71
N TRP A 74 16.87 -3.96 -7.50
CA TRP A 74 17.09 -2.78 -8.35
C TRP A 74 17.22 -1.47 -7.54
N ALA A 75 16.86 -1.45 -6.26
CA ALA A 75 16.94 -0.27 -5.42
C ALA A 75 18.38 0.23 -5.21
N VAL A 76 19.38 -0.64 -5.43
CA VAL A 76 20.81 -0.27 -5.46
C VAL A 76 21.15 0.76 -6.55
N TYR A 77 20.30 0.90 -7.58
CA TYR A 77 20.47 1.81 -8.70
C TYR A 77 19.68 3.12 -8.58
N ARG A 78 18.85 3.26 -7.55
CA ARG A 78 18.11 4.51 -7.32
C ARG A 78 19.11 5.65 -7.07
N PRO A 79 18.81 6.87 -7.56
CA PRO A 79 19.70 8.00 -7.43
C PRO A 79 19.73 8.55 -6.00
N GLY A 80 20.87 9.18 -5.63
CA GLY A 80 20.99 9.97 -4.41
C GLY A 80 20.55 9.20 -3.16
N ALA A 81 19.68 9.82 -2.36
CA ALA A 81 19.15 9.24 -1.12
C ALA A 81 18.07 8.15 -1.33
N GLY A 82 17.73 7.85 -2.58
CA GLY A 82 16.92 6.68 -2.90
C GLY A 82 17.72 5.38 -2.96
N LYS A 83 19.05 5.46 -3.06
CA LYS A 83 19.93 4.31 -3.21
C LYS A 83 19.86 3.40 -1.99
N PHE A 84 19.44 2.16 -2.19
CA PHE A 84 19.30 1.17 -1.13
C PHE A 84 20.05 -0.11 -1.49
N PRO A 85 21.35 -0.24 -1.12
CA PRO A 85 22.10 -1.49 -1.27
C PRO A 85 21.73 -2.48 -0.16
N VAL A 86 22.14 -3.75 -0.29
CA VAL A 86 21.98 -4.79 0.74
C VAL A 86 22.46 -4.33 2.12
N GLU A 87 23.57 -3.57 2.17
CA GLU A 87 24.16 -3.05 3.40
C GLU A 87 23.27 -2.03 4.14
N ALA A 88 22.25 -1.48 3.47
CA ALA A 88 21.29 -0.59 4.12
C ALA A 88 20.20 -1.34 4.89
N ILE A 89 20.07 -2.66 4.71
CA ILE A 89 19.12 -3.48 5.45
C ILE A 89 19.61 -3.63 6.89
N ASP A 90 18.81 -3.19 7.85
CA ASP A 90 19.01 -3.50 9.27
C ASP A 90 18.59 -4.97 9.51
N PRO A 91 19.50 -5.89 9.89
CA PRO A 91 19.19 -7.31 10.06
C PRO A 91 18.20 -7.62 11.19
N PHE A 92 17.85 -6.65 12.04
CA PHE A 92 16.98 -6.83 13.20
C PHE A 92 15.57 -6.26 12.99
N ILE A 93 15.33 -5.51 11.91
CA ILE A 93 14.04 -4.84 11.67
C ILE A 93 12.95 -5.81 11.15
N CYS A 94 13.34 -6.96 10.61
CA CYS A 94 12.44 -7.98 10.05
C CYS A 94 12.78 -9.37 10.60
N THR A 95 11.80 -10.28 10.65
CA THR A 95 12.06 -11.70 10.95
C THR A 95 12.43 -12.50 9.70
N HIS A 96 11.89 -12.09 8.55
CA HIS A 96 12.18 -12.68 7.24
C HIS A 96 12.46 -11.56 6.25
N ILE A 97 13.54 -11.67 5.48
CA ILE A 97 13.84 -10.80 4.34
C ILE A 97 13.75 -11.61 3.04
N ILE A 98 13.07 -11.05 2.05
CA ILE A 98 12.85 -11.69 0.75
C ILE A 98 13.57 -10.90 -0.34
N TYR A 99 14.52 -11.53 -1.02
CA TYR A 99 15.27 -10.92 -2.12
C TYR A 99 14.42 -10.97 -3.40
N GLY A 100 13.93 -9.82 -3.85
CA GLY A 100 13.22 -9.66 -5.12
C GLY A 100 14.17 -9.14 -6.21
N PHE A 101 14.41 -9.81 -7.33
CA PHE A 101 13.93 -11.14 -7.70
C PHE A 101 15.00 -11.93 -8.45
N ALA A 102 14.90 -13.26 -8.35
CA ALA A 102 15.38 -14.17 -9.38
C ALA A 102 14.33 -14.29 -10.50
N GLY A 103 14.73 -14.82 -11.65
CA GLY A 103 13.87 -15.04 -12.80
C GLY A 103 13.86 -16.48 -13.27
N LEU A 104 12.98 -16.77 -14.22
CA LEU A 104 12.85 -18.08 -14.85
C LEU A 104 13.49 -18.09 -16.24
N GLY A 105 14.43 -19.01 -16.46
CA GLY A 105 15.03 -19.31 -17.76
C GLY A 105 14.06 -20.05 -18.69
N SER A 106 14.33 -20.01 -20.00
CA SER A 106 13.59 -20.80 -20.99
C SER A 106 13.82 -22.31 -20.85
N ASP A 107 14.87 -22.70 -20.14
CA ASP A 107 15.21 -24.07 -19.75
C ASP A 107 14.49 -24.51 -18.46
N HIS A 108 13.53 -23.72 -17.97
CA HIS A 108 12.80 -23.92 -16.73
C HIS A 108 13.63 -23.84 -15.45
N LYS A 109 14.85 -23.31 -15.49
CA LYS A 109 15.69 -23.15 -14.30
C LYS A 109 15.57 -21.75 -13.71
N ILE A 110 15.70 -21.66 -12.38
CA ILE A 110 15.89 -20.38 -11.70
C ILE A 110 17.23 -19.75 -12.13
N ARG A 111 17.24 -18.44 -12.32
CA ARG A 111 18.44 -17.67 -12.70
C ARG A 111 18.45 -16.27 -12.09
N SER A 112 19.61 -15.65 -12.04
CA SER A 112 19.73 -14.22 -11.76
C SER A 112 19.12 -13.39 -12.90
N LEU A 113 18.48 -12.27 -12.52
CA LEU A 113 17.99 -11.26 -13.46
C LEU A 113 19.04 -10.17 -13.72
N ASP A 114 19.94 -9.93 -12.76
CA ASP A 114 21.04 -8.99 -12.86
C ASP A 114 22.34 -9.63 -12.37
N SER A 115 22.99 -10.40 -13.24
CA SER A 115 24.18 -11.16 -12.88
C SER A 115 25.32 -10.29 -12.34
N TRP A 116 25.42 -9.03 -12.78
CA TRP A 116 26.48 -8.12 -12.32
C TRP A 116 26.28 -7.70 -10.88
N ASN A 117 25.04 -7.44 -10.45
CA ASN A 117 24.78 -7.13 -9.05
C ASN A 117 24.70 -8.39 -8.18
N ASP A 118 24.03 -9.43 -8.68
CA ASP A 118 23.63 -10.60 -7.91
C ASP A 118 24.78 -11.59 -7.66
N LEU A 119 25.62 -11.84 -8.67
CA LEU A 119 26.63 -12.90 -8.68
C LEU A 119 28.04 -12.34 -8.43
N GLU A 120 28.96 -13.19 -8.00
CA GLU A 120 30.40 -12.85 -7.88
C GLU A 120 31.16 -13.14 -9.19
N ASP A 121 30.58 -13.99 -10.04
CA ASP A 121 31.16 -14.34 -11.34
C ASP A 121 31.40 -13.07 -12.18
N ASN A 122 32.51 -13.04 -12.93
CA ASN A 122 32.89 -11.91 -13.77
C ASN A 122 33.01 -10.56 -13.01
N TYR A 123 33.59 -10.58 -11.80
CA TYR A 123 33.76 -9.40 -10.94
C TYR A 123 32.44 -8.74 -10.53
N GLY A 124 31.35 -9.52 -10.49
CA GLY A 124 30.07 -9.05 -10.00
C GLY A 124 30.08 -8.78 -8.49
N LYS A 125 29.05 -8.08 -8.01
CA LYS A 125 28.97 -7.59 -6.62
C LYS A 125 28.53 -8.64 -5.60
N GLY A 126 28.11 -9.83 -6.03
CA GLY A 126 27.73 -10.93 -5.13
C GLY A 126 26.58 -10.60 -4.17
N ALA A 127 25.58 -9.82 -4.59
CA ALA A 127 24.48 -9.39 -3.73
C ALA A 127 23.72 -10.54 -3.07
N PHE A 128 23.56 -11.71 -3.74
CA PHE A 128 22.92 -12.87 -3.10
C PHE A 128 23.66 -13.32 -1.84
N LYS A 129 24.99 -13.49 -1.92
CA LYS A 129 25.79 -13.92 -0.77
C LYS A 129 25.87 -12.83 0.30
N ARG A 130 25.96 -11.55 -0.08
CA ARG A 130 25.92 -10.43 0.87
C ARG A 130 24.59 -10.39 1.62
N PHE A 131 23.48 -10.61 0.93
CA PHE A 131 22.14 -10.62 1.50
C PHE A 131 21.96 -11.78 2.49
N THR A 132 22.32 -13.01 2.11
CA THR A 132 22.23 -14.15 3.03
C THR A 132 23.25 -14.08 4.17
N ALA A 133 24.35 -13.33 4.00
CA ALA A 133 25.32 -13.06 5.06
C ALA A 133 24.80 -12.11 6.16
N LEU A 134 23.69 -11.39 5.97
CA LEU A 134 23.05 -10.60 7.04
C LEU A 134 22.66 -11.49 8.24
N LYS A 135 22.41 -12.78 8.01
CA LYS A 135 22.18 -13.78 9.06
C LYS A 135 23.36 -13.99 10.01
N LYS A 136 24.57 -13.60 9.62
CA LYS A 136 25.73 -13.62 10.53
C LYS A 136 25.60 -12.57 11.64
N GLN A 137 24.90 -11.47 11.36
CA GLN A 137 24.61 -10.42 12.34
C GLN A 137 23.39 -10.77 13.19
N ASN A 138 22.36 -11.35 12.57
CA ASN A 138 21.18 -11.87 13.27
C ASN A 138 20.91 -13.35 12.88
N PRO A 139 21.36 -14.32 13.68
CA PRO A 139 21.16 -15.74 13.38
C PRO A 139 19.69 -16.21 13.36
N LYS A 140 18.74 -15.42 13.90
CA LYS A 140 17.31 -15.72 13.84
C LYS A 140 16.67 -15.32 12.51
N LEU A 141 17.29 -14.40 11.78
CA LEU A 141 16.81 -13.89 10.50
C LEU A 141 16.74 -15.00 9.45
N LYS A 142 15.67 -15.02 8.67
CA LYS A 142 15.53 -15.87 7.49
C LYS A 142 15.67 -15.05 6.22
N ALA A 143 16.54 -15.50 5.31
CA ALA A 143 16.77 -14.88 4.01
C ALA A 143 16.23 -15.79 2.90
N ILE A 144 15.19 -15.35 2.21
CA ILE A 144 14.44 -16.13 1.20
C ILE A 144 14.67 -15.48 -0.16
N ILE A 145 14.77 -16.28 -1.24
CA ILE A 145 14.82 -15.76 -2.61
C ILE A 145 13.40 -15.76 -3.19
N ALA A 146 12.94 -14.64 -3.76
CA ALA A 146 11.71 -14.61 -4.54
C ALA A 146 11.99 -14.82 -6.03
N ILE A 147 11.12 -15.57 -6.70
CA ILE A 147 11.11 -15.71 -8.16
C ILE A 147 9.74 -15.28 -8.72
N GLY A 148 9.76 -14.49 -9.79
CA GLY A 148 8.55 -13.97 -10.41
C GLY A 148 8.51 -12.45 -10.37
N GLY A 149 7.42 -11.92 -9.81
CA GLY A 149 7.08 -10.51 -9.82
C GLY A 149 6.50 -10.05 -11.16
N TRP A 150 5.82 -8.91 -11.11
CA TRP A 150 5.06 -8.35 -12.24
C TRP A 150 5.82 -8.37 -13.59
N ASN A 151 7.09 -7.96 -13.61
CA ASN A 151 7.87 -7.78 -14.85
C ASN A 151 8.31 -9.09 -15.52
N GLU A 152 8.38 -10.20 -14.79
CA GLU A 152 8.75 -11.51 -15.36
C GLU A 152 7.63 -12.13 -16.21
N GLY A 153 6.39 -11.64 -16.04
CA GLY A 153 5.20 -12.13 -16.74
C GLY A 153 4.75 -13.51 -16.26
N SER A 154 3.74 -14.08 -16.93
CA SER A 154 3.11 -15.36 -16.51
C SER A 154 3.37 -16.53 -17.48
N VAL A 155 3.61 -16.25 -18.76
CA VAL A 155 3.72 -17.27 -19.82
C VAL A 155 4.78 -18.34 -19.52
N LYS A 156 5.99 -17.92 -19.10
CA LYS A 156 7.09 -18.87 -18.78
C LYS A 156 6.76 -19.75 -17.57
N TYR A 157 6.04 -19.20 -16.59
CA TYR A 157 5.64 -19.91 -15.38
C TYR A 157 4.54 -20.94 -15.67
N SER A 158 3.55 -20.58 -16.48
CA SER A 158 2.54 -21.54 -16.98
C SER A 158 3.19 -22.70 -17.73
N ALA A 159 4.14 -22.42 -18.63
CA ALA A 159 4.89 -23.45 -19.35
C ALA A 159 5.71 -24.37 -18.41
N MET A 160 6.41 -23.79 -17.43
CA MET A 160 7.18 -24.57 -16.45
C MET A 160 6.26 -25.45 -15.58
N ALA A 161 5.12 -24.92 -15.13
CA ALA A 161 4.20 -25.64 -14.25
C ALA A 161 3.44 -26.77 -14.98
N GLN A 162 3.33 -26.72 -16.30
CA GLN A 162 2.45 -27.57 -17.11
C GLN A 162 2.72 -29.08 -17.00
N SER A 163 3.98 -29.51 -16.80
CA SER A 163 4.32 -30.94 -16.79
C SER A 163 5.19 -31.34 -15.60
N PRO A 164 5.09 -32.59 -15.10
CA PRO A 164 5.99 -33.09 -14.05
C PRO A 164 7.48 -32.97 -14.41
N ALA A 165 7.82 -33.16 -15.70
CA ALA A 165 9.21 -33.09 -16.15
C ALA A 165 9.77 -31.66 -16.07
N SER A 166 9.03 -30.66 -16.55
CA SER A 166 9.43 -29.25 -16.48
C SER A 166 9.46 -28.73 -15.05
N ARG A 167 8.50 -29.13 -14.21
CA ARG A 167 8.51 -28.82 -12.78
C ARG A 167 9.70 -29.43 -12.08
N LYS A 168 10.05 -30.70 -12.35
CA LYS A 168 11.24 -31.33 -11.77
C LYS A 168 12.52 -30.56 -12.08
N ILE A 169 12.71 -30.11 -13.33
CA ILE A 169 13.87 -29.28 -13.72
C ILE A 169 13.92 -28.01 -12.88
N PHE A 170 12.78 -27.34 -12.71
CA PHE A 170 12.68 -26.15 -11.89
C PHE A 170 13.00 -26.45 -10.42
N VAL A 171 12.34 -27.43 -9.81
CA VAL A 171 12.51 -27.77 -8.39
C VAL A 171 13.97 -28.14 -8.08
N ASP A 172 14.58 -29.00 -8.90
CA ASP A 172 15.99 -29.38 -8.74
C ASP A 172 16.89 -28.13 -8.81
N SER A 173 16.65 -27.24 -9.77
CA SER A 173 17.43 -26.01 -9.93
C SER A 173 17.28 -25.04 -8.75
N VAL A 174 16.09 -24.98 -8.14
CA VAL A 174 15.82 -24.12 -6.97
C VAL A 174 16.55 -24.64 -5.73
N VAL A 175 16.54 -25.95 -5.50
CA VAL A 175 17.28 -26.57 -4.38
C VAL A 175 18.77 -26.25 -4.51
N ASP A 176 19.33 -26.45 -5.71
CA ASP A 176 20.72 -26.12 -5.99
C ASP A 176 21.02 -24.63 -5.79
N PHE A 177 20.12 -23.75 -6.24
CA PHE A 177 20.26 -22.30 -6.07
C PHE A 177 20.26 -21.88 -4.60
N CYS A 178 19.31 -22.40 -3.80
CA CYS A 178 19.22 -22.10 -2.37
C CYS A 178 20.48 -22.55 -1.63
N LYS A 179 20.97 -23.76 -1.92
CA LYS A 179 22.21 -24.30 -1.34
C LYS A 179 23.44 -23.49 -1.77
N LYS A 180 23.54 -23.13 -3.07
CA LYS A 180 24.68 -22.38 -3.61
C LYS A 180 24.84 -21.01 -2.97
N TYR A 181 23.73 -20.30 -2.74
CA TYR A 181 23.75 -18.92 -2.23
C TYR A 181 23.31 -18.79 -0.77
N ASN A 182 23.10 -19.91 -0.06
CA ASN A 182 22.74 -19.98 1.35
C ASN A 182 21.41 -19.31 1.72
N PHE A 183 20.41 -19.39 0.82
CA PHE A 183 19.04 -18.98 1.11
C PHE A 183 18.34 -20.02 1.97
N ASP A 184 17.46 -19.56 2.87
CA ASP A 184 16.65 -20.40 3.76
C ASP A 184 15.33 -20.84 3.12
N GLY A 185 15.08 -20.50 1.85
CA GLY A 185 13.83 -20.87 1.18
C GLY A 185 13.58 -20.16 -0.14
N LEU A 186 12.42 -20.45 -0.72
CA LEU A 186 11.87 -19.84 -1.92
C LEU A 186 10.53 -19.17 -1.61
N ASP A 187 10.34 -17.96 -2.15
CA ASP A 187 9.05 -17.31 -2.28
C ASP A 187 8.60 -17.34 -3.76
N LEU A 188 7.44 -17.91 -4.03
CA LEU A 188 6.84 -17.95 -5.36
C LEU A 188 5.94 -16.74 -5.57
N ASP A 189 6.36 -15.83 -6.44
CA ASP A 189 5.61 -14.62 -6.80
C ASP A 189 5.15 -14.70 -8.27
N TRP A 190 4.46 -15.78 -8.63
CA TRP A 190 3.88 -15.93 -9.96
C TRP A 190 2.64 -15.03 -10.07
N GLU A 191 2.72 -13.98 -10.89
CA GLU A 191 1.63 -13.03 -11.11
C GLU A 191 0.98 -13.16 -12.51
N TYR A 192 -0.13 -13.88 -12.69
CA TYR A 192 -0.73 -14.85 -11.77
C TYR A 192 -1.01 -16.16 -12.52
N PRO A 193 -1.10 -17.32 -11.83
CA PRO A 193 -1.64 -18.53 -12.43
C PRO A 193 -2.97 -18.24 -13.12
N ALA A 194 -3.15 -18.76 -14.34
CA ALA A 194 -4.35 -18.56 -15.17
C ALA A 194 -4.60 -17.11 -15.67
N ALA A 195 -3.67 -16.17 -15.44
CA ALA A 195 -3.76 -14.79 -15.92
C ALA A 195 -2.51 -14.38 -16.70
N ARG A 196 -2.57 -13.23 -17.38
CA ARG A 196 -1.42 -12.61 -18.08
C ARG A 196 -0.69 -13.54 -19.07
N GLY A 197 -1.47 -14.36 -19.77
CA GLY A 197 -0.96 -15.38 -20.71
C GLY A 197 -0.86 -16.80 -20.14
N GLY A 198 -1.27 -17.00 -18.89
CA GLY A 198 -1.50 -18.33 -18.30
C GLY A 198 -2.76 -19.02 -18.81
N LYS A 199 -2.96 -20.27 -18.35
CA LYS A 199 -4.06 -21.16 -18.75
C LYS A 199 -4.89 -21.60 -17.53
N PRO A 200 -6.16 -21.99 -17.67
CA PRO A 200 -6.98 -22.44 -16.54
C PRO A 200 -6.38 -23.61 -15.74
N GLU A 201 -5.64 -24.50 -16.40
CA GLU A 201 -4.96 -25.63 -15.77
C GLU A 201 -3.88 -25.19 -14.76
N ASP A 202 -3.39 -23.95 -14.88
CA ASP A 202 -2.40 -23.38 -13.96
C ASP A 202 -2.85 -23.46 -12.51
N LYS A 203 -4.17 -23.43 -12.23
CA LYS A 203 -4.70 -23.60 -10.87
C LYS A 203 -4.23 -24.90 -10.22
N GLN A 204 -4.32 -26.01 -10.95
CA GLN A 204 -3.92 -27.33 -10.45
C GLN A 204 -2.41 -27.55 -10.62
N ASN A 205 -1.82 -27.00 -11.69
CA ASN A 205 -0.37 -27.07 -11.91
C ASN A 205 0.40 -26.31 -10.82
N PHE A 206 -0.13 -25.20 -10.33
CA PHE A 206 0.45 -24.45 -9.21
C PHE A 206 0.43 -25.28 -7.93
N VAL A 207 -0.67 -25.99 -7.63
CA VAL A 207 -0.72 -26.94 -6.51
C VAL A 207 0.31 -28.06 -6.65
N ALA A 208 0.44 -28.64 -7.85
CA ALA A 208 1.41 -29.70 -8.12
C ALA A 208 2.85 -29.20 -7.92
N LEU A 209 3.14 -27.98 -8.40
CA LEU A 209 4.41 -27.30 -8.20
C LEU A 209 4.72 -27.09 -6.71
N LEU A 210 3.79 -26.51 -5.95
CA LEU A 210 3.98 -26.27 -4.51
C LEU A 210 4.23 -27.57 -3.75
N ARG A 211 3.50 -28.63 -4.08
CA ARG A 211 3.70 -29.96 -3.47
C ARG A 211 5.11 -30.48 -3.73
N GLU A 212 5.55 -30.43 -4.98
CA GLU A 212 6.86 -30.96 -5.39
C GLU A 212 8.01 -30.16 -4.76
N VAL A 213 7.93 -28.82 -4.75
CA VAL A 213 8.92 -27.98 -4.05
C VAL A 213 8.92 -28.25 -2.55
N SER A 214 7.75 -28.30 -1.91
CA SER A 214 7.63 -28.58 -0.47
C SER A 214 8.22 -29.94 -0.09
N GLN A 215 8.04 -30.96 -0.93
CA GLN A 215 8.62 -32.29 -0.72
C GLN A 215 10.15 -32.27 -0.79
N GLU A 216 10.72 -31.63 -1.80
CA GLU A 216 12.18 -31.54 -1.97
C GLU A 216 12.84 -30.61 -0.96
N PHE A 217 12.12 -29.64 -0.39
CA PHE A 217 12.64 -28.71 0.62
C PHE A 217 12.76 -29.33 2.02
N LYS A 218 11.89 -30.28 2.37
CA LYS A 218 11.84 -30.89 3.71
C LYS A 218 13.18 -31.45 4.22
N PRO A 219 13.96 -32.23 3.45
CA PRO A 219 15.25 -32.76 3.91
C PRO A 219 16.28 -31.69 4.25
N TYR A 220 16.13 -30.48 3.70
CA TYR A 220 17.06 -29.37 3.87
C TYR A 220 16.56 -28.31 4.86
N GLY A 221 15.33 -28.44 5.37
CA GLY A 221 14.72 -27.44 6.25
C GLY A 221 14.49 -26.08 5.58
N LEU A 222 14.31 -26.07 4.25
CA LEU A 222 14.04 -24.85 3.49
C LEU A 222 12.56 -24.45 3.60
N LEU A 223 12.30 -23.15 3.64
CA LEU A 223 10.98 -22.54 3.67
C LEU A 223 10.39 -22.43 2.26
N LEU A 224 9.09 -22.65 2.13
CA LEU A 224 8.33 -22.38 0.92
C LEU A 224 7.18 -21.41 1.23
N THR A 225 7.23 -20.24 0.60
CA THR A 225 6.22 -19.19 0.73
C THR A 225 5.73 -18.76 -0.64
N ALA A 226 4.66 -17.98 -0.68
CA ALA A 226 4.21 -17.35 -1.92
C ALA A 226 3.58 -15.99 -1.64
N ALA A 227 3.86 -15.03 -2.52
CA ALA A 227 3.05 -13.84 -2.68
C ALA A 227 1.80 -14.19 -3.49
N VAL A 228 0.63 -13.82 -2.97
CA VAL A 228 -0.66 -14.17 -3.57
C VAL A 228 -1.56 -12.95 -3.67
N SER A 229 -2.43 -12.97 -4.70
CA SER A 229 -3.33 -11.84 -4.95
C SER A 229 -4.36 -11.64 -3.83
N ALA A 230 -4.63 -10.39 -3.49
CA ALA A 230 -5.76 -10.00 -2.65
C ALA A 230 -7.07 -9.84 -3.44
N GLY A 231 -7.00 -9.71 -4.77
CA GLY A 231 -8.17 -9.50 -5.62
C GLY A 231 -8.90 -10.80 -5.93
N LYS A 232 -10.20 -10.90 -5.58
CA LYS A 232 -11.04 -12.07 -5.87
C LYS A 232 -10.97 -12.53 -7.33
N HIS A 233 -10.87 -11.58 -8.26
CA HIS A 233 -10.82 -11.86 -9.70
C HIS A 233 -9.58 -12.69 -10.10
N PHE A 234 -8.43 -12.45 -9.49
CA PHE A 234 -7.23 -13.29 -9.70
C PHE A 234 -7.25 -14.52 -8.80
N MET A 235 -7.78 -14.39 -7.59
CA MET A 235 -7.73 -15.45 -6.58
C MET A 235 -8.52 -16.70 -6.99
N ASP A 236 -9.75 -16.51 -7.48
CA ASP A 236 -10.65 -17.62 -7.84
C ASP A 236 -10.10 -18.52 -8.97
N PRO A 237 -9.58 -17.98 -10.09
CA PRO A 237 -8.97 -18.81 -11.13
C PRO A 237 -7.58 -19.33 -10.76
N ALA A 238 -6.81 -18.63 -9.92
CA ALA A 238 -5.42 -18.99 -9.68
C ALA A 238 -5.21 -20.03 -8.56
N TYR A 239 -6.03 -20.03 -7.50
CA TYR A 239 -5.68 -20.73 -6.27
C TYR A 239 -6.74 -21.74 -5.81
N ASP A 240 -6.30 -22.97 -5.59
CA ASP A 240 -6.99 -23.93 -4.72
C ASP A 240 -6.50 -23.69 -3.28
N VAL A 241 -7.19 -22.78 -2.57
CA VAL A 241 -6.70 -22.22 -1.30
C VAL A 241 -6.36 -23.27 -0.23
N PRO A 242 -7.18 -24.32 0.01
CA PRO A 242 -6.81 -25.37 0.96
C PRO A 242 -5.55 -26.13 0.55
N GLN A 243 -5.39 -26.46 -0.74
CA GLN A 243 -4.19 -27.17 -1.22
C GLN A 243 -2.95 -26.28 -1.21
N VAL A 244 -3.07 -25.02 -1.63
CA VAL A 244 -1.99 -24.03 -1.55
C VAL A 244 -1.53 -23.87 -0.09
N SER A 245 -2.47 -23.68 0.83
CA SER A 245 -2.19 -23.52 2.27
C SER A 245 -1.54 -24.75 2.92
N LYS A 246 -1.76 -25.95 2.36
CA LYS A 246 -1.18 -27.19 2.86
C LYS A 246 0.33 -27.23 2.67
N TYR A 247 0.84 -26.73 1.54
CA TYR A 247 2.24 -26.88 1.15
C TYR A 247 3.11 -25.67 1.50
N LEU A 248 2.51 -24.49 1.68
CA LEU A 248 3.22 -23.27 2.09
C LEU A 248 3.42 -23.20 3.60
N ASP A 249 4.56 -22.70 4.05
CA ASP A 249 4.84 -22.39 5.46
C ASP A 249 3.99 -21.20 5.92
N PHE A 250 3.94 -20.15 5.09
CA PHE A 250 3.04 -19.01 5.24
C PHE A 250 2.78 -18.35 3.88
N ILE A 251 1.76 -17.48 3.84
CA ILE A 251 1.18 -16.91 2.64
C ILE A 251 1.22 -15.38 2.75
N ASN A 252 1.96 -14.73 1.87
CA ASN A 252 2.08 -13.28 1.81
C ASN A 252 0.93 -12.71 0.96
N VAL A 253 -0.15 -12.24 1.59
CA VAL A 253 -1.31 -11.69 0.85
C VAL A 253 -0.99 -10.26 0.44
N MET A 254 -0.91 -10.00 -0.87
CA MET A 254 -0.62 -8.68 -1.44
C MET A 254 -1.83 -7.75 -1.35
N ALA A 255 -2.18 -7.32 -0.13
CA ALA A 255 -3.35 -6.50 0.18
C ALA A 255 -3.13 -4.99 -0.12
N TYR A 256 -2.65 -4.72 -1.32
CA TYR A 256 -2.37 -3.42 -1.91
C TYR A 256 -2.57 -3.51 -3.43
N ASP A 257 -2.43 -2.39 -4.15
CA ASP A 257 -2.71 -2.29 -5.58
C ASP A 257 -4.17 -2.61 -5.96
N PHE A 258 -5.11 -2.33 -5.07
CA PHE A 258 -6.54 -2.38 -5.39
C PHE A 258 -6.93 -1.34 -6.44
N HIS A 259 -6.36 -0.14 -6.33
CA HIS A 259 -6.56 0.98 -7.25
C HIS A 259 -5.22 1.60 -7.65
N GLY A 260 -5.17 2.20 -8.84
CA GLY A 260 -3.95 2.81 -9.35
C GLY A 260 -4.08 3.40 -10.75
N GLY A 261 -2.97 3.94 -11.28
CA GLY A 261 -2.97 4.69 -12.54
C GLY A 261 -3.23 3.87 -13.82
N TRP A 262 -3.71 2.64 -13.71
CA TRP A 262 -4.36 1.88 -14.79
C TRP A 262 -5.86 2.21 -14.91
N GLU A 263 -6.44 2.84 -13.90
CA GLU A 263 -7.80 3.39 -13.88
C GLU A 263 -7.83 4.85 -14.35
N THR A 264 -9.01 5.36 -14.64
CA THR A 264 -9.25 6.76 -15.03
C THR A 264 -9.82 7.60 -13.91
N LYS A 265 -9.87 7.07 -12.69
CA LYS A 265 -10.39 7.71 -11.48
C LYS A 265 -9.45 7.46 -10.32
N THR A 266 -9.38 8.40 -9.39
CA THR A 266 -8.60 8.23 -8.15
C THR A 266 -9.21 7.12 -7.30
N GLY A 267 -8.37 6.34 -6.66
CA GLY A 267 -8.74 5.31 -5.70
C GLY A 267 -7.55 5.02 -4.79
N HIS A 268 -7.83 4.70 -3.52
CA HIS A 268 -6.76 4.38 -2.58
C HIS A 268 -6.22 2.98 -2.89
N HIS A 269 -4.90 2.79 -2.94
CA HIS A 269 -4.34 1.51 -3.38
C HIS A 269 -4.46 0.38 -2.34
N ALA A 270 -4.61 0.71 -1.05
CA ALA A 270 -4.67 -0.26 0.05
C ALA A 270 -5.72 0.12 1.12
N PRO A 271 -7.00 0.36 0.76
CA PRO A 271 -8.01 0.80 1.72
C PRO A 271 -8.39 -0.34 2.66
N MET A 272 -8.64 -0.02 3.93
CA MET A 272 -9.10 -1.01 4.92
C MET A 272 -10.53 -1.49 4.62
N TYR A 273 -11.42 -0.55 4.31
CA TYR A 273 -12.80 -0.79 3.86
C TYR A 273 -13.13 0.07 2.63
N SER A 274 -14.12 -0.35 1.84
CA SER A 274 -14.69 0.48 0.77
C SER A 274 -15.60 1.58 1.32
N ARG A 275 -15.73 2.69 0.59
CA ARG A 275 -16.70 3.77 0.91
C ARG A 275 -18.13 3.37 0.51
N PRO A 276 -19.18 3.84 1.21
CA PRO A 276 -20.58 3.52 0.89
C PRO A 276 -21.05 3.89 -0.52
N GLU A 277 -20.45 4.93 -1.10
CA GLU A 277 -20.75 5.54 -2.39
C GLU A 277 -19.93 4.97 -3.55
N GLU A 278 -18.95 4.10 -3.26
CA GLU A 278 -18.23 3.36 -4.28
C GLU A 278 -19.14 2.39 -5.02
N LYS A 279 -18.71 1.97 -6.21
CA LYS A 279 -19.51 1.07 -7.02
C LYS A 279 -19.57 -0.32 -6.37
N PRO A 280 -20.63 -1.10 -6.63
CA PRO A 280 -20.77 -2.45 -6.09
C PRO A 280 -19.54 -3.35 -6.34
N GLU A 281 -18.90 -3.23 -7.50
CA GLU A 281 -17.69 -3.97 -7.86
C GLU A 281 -16.45 -3.56 -7.07
N ASP A 282 -16.39 -2.34 -6.54
CA ASP A 282 -15.26 -1.82 -5.76
C ASP A 282 -15.38 -2.18 -4.27
N HIS A 283 -16.58 -2.57 -3.79
CA HIS A 283 -16.80 -2.99 -2.40
C HIS A 283 -16.00 -4.24 -1.97
N ILE A 284 -15.40 -4.97 -2.92
CA ILE A 284 -14.54 -6.12 -2.66
C ILE A 284 -13.04 -5.81 -2.78
N LEU A 285 -12.67 -4.58 -3.16
CA LEU A 285 -11.29 -4.15 -3.40
C LEU A 285 -10.70 -3.47 -2.16
N ASN A 286 -10.67 -4.19 -1.03
CA ASN A 286 -10.14 -3.69 0.23
C ASN A 286 -9.53 -4.81 1.09
N VAL A 287 -8.67 -4.41 2.02
CA VAL A 287 -7.92 -5.31 2.92
C VAL A 287 -8.86 -6.24 3.70
N ASN A 288 -9.92 -5.69 4.30
CA ASN A 288 -10.84 -6.48 5.11
C ASN A 288 -11.52 -7.58 4.29
N PHE A 289 -12.04 -7.26 3.11
CA PHE A 289 -12.65 -8.25 2.23
C PHE A 289 -11.65 -9.34 1.84
N SER A 290 -10.48 -8.96 1.34
CA SER A 290 -9.49 -9.91 0.83
C SER A 290 -9.03 -10.91 1.89
N VAL A 291 -8.72 -10.46 3.10
CA VAL A 291 -8.30 -11.36 4.20
C VAL A 291 -9.44 -12.30 4.59
N ASN A 292 -10.66 -11.79 4.76
CA ASN A 292 -11.81 -12.65 5.08
C ASN A 292 -12.11 -13.64 3.96
N TYR A 293 -11.93 -13.26 2.69
CA TYR A 293 -12.17 -14.12 1.56
C TYR A 293 -11.13 -15.26 1.47
N TRP A 294 -9.84 -14.99 1.74
CA TRP A 294 -8.82 -16.03 1.89
C TRP A 294 -9.17 -17.03 3.01
N ILE A 295 -9.59 -16.53 4.18
CA ILE A 295 -10.01 -17.36 5.31
C ILE A 295 -11.24 -18.20 4.93
N GLN A 296 -12.25 -17.58 4.31
CA GLN A 296 -13.48 -18.24 3.87
C GLN A 296 -13.19 -19.37 2.87
N LYS A 297 -12.19 -19.19 2.00
CA LYS A 297 -11.76 -20.23 1.04
C LYS A 297 -10.93 -21.35 1.67
N GLY A 298 -10.62 -21.27 2.97
CA GLY A 298 -9.97 -22.33 3.73
C GLY A 298 -8.50 -22.08 4.08
N ALA A 299 -8.00 -20.84 3.95
CA ALA A 299 -6.66 -20.52 4.43
C ALA A 299 -6.62 -20.48 5.97
N PRO A 300 -5.66 -21.18 6.62
CA PRO A 300 -5.45 -21.05 8.06
C PRO A 300 -5.00 -19.63 8.41
N ARG A 301 -5.67 -18.98 9.36
CA ARG A 301 -5.35 -17.62 9.83
C ARG A 301 -3.88 -17.50 10.24
N ASN A 302 -3.38 -18.47 10.99
CA ASN A 302 -1.99 -18.56 11.45
C ASN A 302 -0.94 -18.83 10.35
N LYS A 303 -1.35 -18.92 9.08
CA LYS A 303 -0.46 -18.92 7.91
C LYS A 303 -0.56 -17.66 7.06
N LEU A 304 -1.59 -16.85 7.22
CA LEU A 304 -1.75 -15.61 6.45
C LEU A 304 -0.89 -14.50 7.05
N VAL A 305 -0.12 -13.84 6.19
CA VAL A 305 0.69 -12.65 6.52
C VAL A 305 0.12 -11.49 5.72
N LEU A 306 -0.28 -10.41 6.41
CA LEU A 306 -0.94 -9.26 5.80
C LEU A 306 0.07 -8.35 5.10
N GLY A 307 0.00 -8.26 3.76
CA GLY A 307 0.81 -7.34 2.99
C GLY A 307 0.40 -5.87 3.15
N MET A 308 1.38 -5.00 3.34
CA MET A 308 1.25 -3.55 3.48
C MET A 308 2.22 -2.87 2.51
N GLY A 309 1.70 -2.02 1.63
CA GLY A 309 2.53 -1.29 0.68
C GLY A 309 3.14 -0.04 1.33
N LEU A 310 4.46 0.03 1.46
CA LEU A 310 5.20 1.21 1.96
C LEU A 310 5.45 2.22 0.83
N TYR A 311 4.45 2.40 -0.02
CA TYR A 311 4.41 3.28 -1.18
C TYR A 311 2.97 3.75 -1.38
N GLY A 312 2.75 4.72 -2.27
CA GLY A 312 1.43 5.14 -2.69
C GLY A 312 1.25 5.00 -4.20
N ARG A 313 -0.01 4.85 -4.63
CA ARG A 313 -0.37 4.99 -6.05
C ARG A 313 -0.85 6.41 -6.32
N SER A 314 -0.27 7.02 -7.35
CA SER A 314 -0.47 8.42 -7.67
C SER A 314 -1.14 8.65 -9.01
N PHE A 315 -1.86 9.76 -9.09
CA PHE A 315 -2.71 10.14 -10.21
C PHE A 315 -2.51 11.62 -10.55
N THR A 316 -2.79 11.97 -11.80
CA THR A 316 -2.95 13.35 -12.24
C THR A 316 -4.43 13.61 -12.51
N LEU A 317 -5.09 14.32 -11.59
CA LEU A 317 -6.49 14.72 -11.65
C LEU A 317 -6.79 15.45 -12.96
N ARG A 318 -8.00 15.35 -13.49
CA ARG A 318 -8.43 16.18 -14.64
C ARG A 318 -8.51 17.65 -14.23
N ARG A 319 -9.03 17.94 -13.04
CA ARG A 319 -9.24 19.27 -12.47
C ARG A 319 -8.74 19.28 -11.03
N ALA A 320 -8.03 20.32 -10.61
CA ALA A 320 -7.44 20.40 -9.28
C ALA A 320 -8.50 20.49 -8.17
N GLU A 321 -9.66 21.04 -8.50
CA GLU A 321 -10.79 21.25 -7.60
C GLU A 321 -11.56 19.95 -7.31
N ASN A 322 -11.33 18.90 -8.12
CA ASN A 322 -11.96 17.58 -7.98
C ASN A 322 -10.93 16.59 -7.45
N HIS A 323 -10.72 16.60 -6.13
CA HIS A 323 -9.66 15.87 -5.44
C HIS A 323 -10.14 14.74 -4.51
N HIS A 324 -11.42 14.38 -4.58
CA HIS A 324 -11.99 13.29 -3.78
C HIS A 324 -11.67 11.93 -4.41
N PRO A 325 -11.61 10.84 -3.62
CA PRO A 325 -11.55 9.49 -4.20
C PRO A 325 -12.76 9.26 -5.11
N GLY A 326 -12.53 8.69 -6.29
CA GLY A 326 -13.52 8.48 -7.36
C GLY A 326 -13.59 9.59 -8.42
N ASP A 327 -12.87 10.70 -8.21
CA ASP A 327 -12.78 11.82 -9.17
C ASP A 327 -11.90 11.46 -10.37
N GLU A 328 -12.18 12.08 -11.51
CA GLU A 328 -11.51 11.76 -12.77
C GLU A 328 -10.02 12.12 -12.75
N ALA A 329 -9.19 11.12 -13.08
CA ALA A 329 -7.76 11.26 -13.23
C ALA A 329 -7.26 10.37 -14.38
N PRO A 330 -7.26 10.88 -15.62
CA PRO A 330 -6.95 10.08 -16.82
C PRO A 330 -5.46 9.76 -16.99
N GLN A 331 -4.60 10.23 -16.09
CA GLN A 331 -3.15 10.12 -16.20
C GLN A 331 -2.57 9.66 -14.87
N LYS A 332 -1.47 8.92 -14.97
CA LYS A 332 -0.63 8.57 -13.82
C LYS A 332 -0.10 9.84 -13.15
N GLY A 333 0.13 9.78 -11.84
CA GLY A 333 0.84 10.84 -11.12
C GLY A 333 2.29 10.95 -11.60
N ARG A 334 2.91 12.10 -11.34
CA ARG A 334 4.30 12.36 -11.70
C ARG A 334 5.22 11.37 -10.98
N ALA A 335 6.27 10.96 -11.67
CA ALA A 335 7.31 10.11 -11.09
C ALA A 335 8.05 10.83 -9.96
N GLY A 336 8.34 10.10 -8.88
CA GLY A 336 9.16 10.60 -7.78
C GLY A 336 10.65 10.73 -8.14
N PRO A 337 11.44 11.46 -7.34
CA PRO A 337 12.86 11.71 -7.62
C PRO A 337 13.74 10.45 -7.53
N TYR A 338 13.32 9.45 -6.76
CA TYR A 338 14.06 8.23 -6.46
C TYR A 338 13.53 7.02 -7.22
N THR A 339 12.23 6.73 -7.11
CA THR A 339 11.59 5.58 -7.76
C THR A 339 11.51 5.75 -9.28
N ARG A 340 11.34 7.01 -9.73
CA ARG A 340 11.29 7.39 -11.15
C ARG A 340 10.22 6.64 -11.97
N GLU A 341 9.15 6.20 -11.30
CA GLU A 341 8.04 5.50 -11.93
C GLU A 341 6.76 6.36 -11.88
N PRO A 342 6.20 6.78 -13.02
CA PRO A 342 4.92 7.48 -13.03
C PRO A 342 3.81 6.62 -12.39
N GLY A 343 3.04 7.23 -11.49
CA GLY A 343 1.93 6.58 -10.80
C GLY A 343 2.30 5.79 -9.55
N SER A 344 3.57 5.80 -9.13
CA SER A 344 4.03 5.16 -7.89
C SER A 344 5.00 6.09 -7.17
N LEU A 345 4.89 6.19 -5.84
CA LEU A 345 5.79 6.98 -5.00
C LEU A 345 6.12 6.19 -3.75
N GLY A 346 7.41 6.01 -3.42
CA GLY A 346 7.80 5.42 -2.14
C GLY A 346 7.37 6.30 -0.96
N TYR A 347 7.12 5.73 0.22
CA TYR A 347 6.80 6.52 1.40
C TYR A 347 7.88 7.58 1.70
N ASN A 348 9.16 7.24 1.51
CA ASN A 348 10.27 8.19 1.60
C ASN A 348 10.13 9.39 0.65
N GLU A 349 9.57 9.21 -0.55
CA GLU A 349 9.31 10.32 -1.49
C GLU A 349 8.10 11.15 -1.06
N ILE A 350 7.05 10.48 -0.59
CA ILE A 350 5.81 11.11 -0.14
C ILE A 350 6.10 11.99 1.08
N CYS A 351 6.71 11.45 2.12
CA CYS A 351 6.98 12.21 3.35
C CYS A 351 8.00 13.34 3.12
N GLU A 352 9.05 13.13 2.31
CA GLU A 352 9.97 14.20 1.96
C GLU A 352 9.28 15.32 1.17
N SER A 353 8.28 14.99 0.35
CA SER A 353 7.54 16.00 -0.43
C SER A 353 6.70 16.90 0.47
N PHE A 354 6.11 16.38 1.55
CA PHE A 354 5.32 17.16 2.51
C PHE A 354 6.15 18.19 3.27
N GLY A 355 7.44 17.91 3.51
CA GLY A 355 8.37 18.88 4.10
C GLY A 355 8.80 20.00 3.14
N ARG A 356 8.57 19.84 1.82
CA ARG A 356 9.00 20.79 0.77
C ARG A 356 7.85 21.53 0.11
N GLN A 357 6.64 20.97 0.17
CA GLN A 357 5.47 21.43 -0.57
C GLN A 357 4.22 21.37 0.31
N LYS A 358 3.26 22.26 0.03
CA LYS A 358 2.02 22.39 0.82
C LYS A 358 0.94 21.42 0.34
N TRP A 359 1.14 20.13 0.56
CA TRP A 359 0.12 19.11 0.30
C TRP A 359 -1.03 19.21 1.29
N THR A 360 -2.26 19.01 0.80
CA THR A 360 -3.43 18.77 1.66
C THR A 360 -3.54 17.28 1.91
N VAL A 361 -3.46 16.87 3.17
CA VAL A 361 -3.63 15.46 3.58
C VAL A 361 -5.04 15.29 4.14
N VAL A 362 -5.76 14.29 3.63
CA VAL A 362 -7.09 13.90 4.09
C VAL A 362 -7.04 12.48 4.60
N LYS A 363 -7.48 12.26 5.83
CA LYS A 363 -7.69 10.93 6.39
C LYS A 363 -9.10 10.49 6.08
N ASP A 364 -9.24 9.46 5.26
CA ASP A 364 -10.55 8.92 4.94
C ASP A 364 -10.99 7.92 6.03
N PRO A 365 -12.17 8.08 6.65
CA PRO A 365 -12.59 7.25 7.77
C PRO A 365 -13.02 5.82 7.38
N TYR A 366 -13.28 5.57 6.09
CA TYR A 366 -13.58 4.22 5.58
C TYR A 366 -12.30 3.52 5.14
N PHE A 367 -11.46 4.20 4.35
CA PHE A 367 -10.17 3.65 3.97
C PHE A 367 -9.27 3.42 5.18
N MET A 368 -9.45 4.22 6.25
CA MET A 368 -8.60 4.24 7.44
C MET A 368 -7.13 4.44 7.07
N ALA A 369 -6.93 5.23 6.02
CA ALA A 369 -5.66 5.54 5.41
C ALA A 369 -5.73 6.93 4.77
N PRO A 370 -4.60 7.64 4.68
CA PRO A 370 -4.57 8.96 4.09
C PRO A 370 -4.57 8.92 2.55
N TYR A 371 -5.12 9.98 1.96
CA TYR A 371 -4.68 10.43 0.65
C TYR A 371 -4.22 11.87 0.75
N ALA A 372 -3.39 12.30 -0.20
CA ALA A 372 -2.91 13.66 -0.27
C ALA A 372 -3.04 14.21 -1.68
N PHE A 373 -3.25 15.52 -1.80
CA PHE A 373 -3.28 16.21 -3.08
C PHE A 373 -2.61 17.58 -3.04
N LEU A 374 -2.06 17.97 -4.19
CA LEU A 374 -1.45 19.27 -4.46
C LEU A 374 -1.63 19.60 -5.94
N ASP A 375 -2.28 20.73 -6.22
CA ASP A 375 -2.74 21.07 -7.57
C ASP A 375 -3.54 19.91 -8.19
N ARG A 376 -3.03 19.35 -9.29
CA ARG A 376 -3.61 18.19 -9.97
C ARG A 376 -2.97 16.86 -9.57
N GLN A 377 -2.02 16.84 -8.64
CA GLN A 377 -1.41 15.60 -8.17
C GLN A 377 -2.21 15.04 -7.00
N TRP A 378 -2.44 13.74 -7.02
CA TRP A 378 -3.17 13.01 -5.99
C TRP A 378 -2.43 11.70 -5.69
N VAL A 379 -2.31 11.32 -4.43
CA VAL A 379 -1.68 10.05 -4.00
C VAL A 379 -2.45 9.45 -2.83
N GLY A 380 -2.83 8.17 -2.95
CA GLY A 380 -3.33 7.36 -1.84
C GLY A 380 -2.20 6.47 -1.33
N TYR A 381 -1.93 6.51 -0.03
CA TYR A 381 -0.74 5.90 0.57
C TYR A 381 -1.00 5.49 2.02
N ASP A 382 -0.14 4.64 2.59
CA ASP A 382 -0.15 4.35 4.01
C ASP A 382 0.80 5.25 4.80
N ASP A 383 0.42 5.62 6.02
CA ASP A 383 1.28 6.26 7.02
C ASP A 383 1.38 5.39 8.29
N MET A 384 2.06 5.87 9.33
CA MET A 384 2.21 5.09 10.58
C MET A 384 0.85 4.83 11.26
N GLU A 385 -0.15 5.70 11.10
CA GLU A 385 -1.47 5.51 11.72
C GLU A 385 -2.26 4.42 10.99
N SER A 386 -2.28 4.45 9.66
CA SER A 386 -2.95 3.42 8.86
C SER A 386 -2.25 2.05 8.99
N ILE A 387 -0.91 2.04 9.08
CA ILE A 387 -0.13 0.84 9.42
C ILE A 387 -0.51 0.31 10.80
N THR A 388 -0.63 1.17 11.80
CA THR A 388 -1.06 0.77 13.14
C THR A 388 -2.43 0.08 13.09
N ALA A 389 -3.41 0.67 12.39
CA ALA A 389 -4.73 0.08 12.23
C ALA A 389 -4.70 -1.29 11.53
N LYS A 390 -3.86 -1.45 10.51
CA LYS A 390 -3.69 -2.73 9.78
C LYS A 390 -3.03 -3.81 10.63
N VAL A 391 -2.05 -3.44 11.46
CA VAL A 391 -1.37 -4.39 12.35
C VAL A 391 -2.29 -4.81 13.50
N GLU A 392 -3.06 -3.87 14.06
CA GLU A 392 -4.11 -4.16 15.04
C GLU A 392 -5.17 -5.10 14.46
N TYR A 393 -5.60 -4.86 13.22
CA TYR A 393 -6.48 -5.78 12.50
C TYR A 393 -5.85 -7.17 12.32
N ALA A 394 -4.58 -7.25 11.93
CA ALA A 394 -3.89 -8.54 11.77
C ALA A 394 -3.84 -9.33 13.09
N LYS A 395 -3.55 -8.66 14.21
CA LYS A 395 -3.61 -9.26 15.56
C LYS A 395 -5.02 -9.75 15.89
N ALA A 396 -6.04 -8.92 15.68
CA ALA A 396 -7.44 -9.23 15.97
C ALA A 396 -7.96 -10.43 15.15
N MET A 397 -7.52 -10.53 13.89
CA MET A 397 -7.88 -11.62 12.99
C MET A 397 -7.10 -12.92 13.26
N GLY A 398 -6.08 -12.89 14.14
CA GLY A 398 -5.24 -14.04 14.44
C GLY A 398 -4.32 -14.42 13.28
N LEU A 399 -3.87 -13.43 12.50
CA LEU A 399 -2.96 -13.64 11.38
C LEU A 399 -1.54 -13.94 11.89
N ALA A 400 -0.72 -14.55 11.02
CA ALA A 400 0.66 -14.92 11.34
C ALA A 400 1.61 -13.72 11.50
N GLY A 401 1.23 -12.55 10.97
CA GLY A 401 2.04 -11.34 11.03
C GLY A 401 1.76 -10.37 9.88
N GLY A 402 2.73 -9.49 9.62
CA GLY A 402 2.71 -8.48 8.56
C GLY A 402 3.84 -8.67 7.54
N MET A 403 3.54 -8.34 6.28
CA MET A 403 4.49 -8.32 5.18
C MET A 403 4.55 -6.88 4.63
N VAL A 404 5.72 -6.43 4.19
CA VAL A 404 5.87 -5.12 3.57
C VAL A 404 6.42 -5.21 2.15
N TRP A 405 5.81 -4.43 1.26
CA TRP A 405 6.35 -4.10 -0.05
C TRP A 405 6.59 -2.59 -0.12
N SER A 406 7.82 -2.09 -0.07
CA SER A 406 9.07 -2.81 0.18
C SER A 406 9.94 -2.04 1.16
N ILE A 407 10.97 -2.71 1.71
CA ILE A 407 11.83 -2.13 2.75
C ILE A 407 12.53 -0.85 2.28
N GLU A 408 12.88 -0.77 0.99
CA GLU A 408 13.58 0.38 0.41
C GLU A 408 12.68 1.58 0.09
N THR A 409 11.35 1.47 0.28
CA THR A 409 10.43 2.59 0.08
C THR A 409 9.96 3.21 1.40
N ASP A 410 10.26 2.60 2.55
CA ASP A 410 10.17 3.26 3.86
C ASP A 410 11.20 4.40 3.97
N ASP A 411 11.07 5.27 4.97
CA ASP A 411 12.09 6.28 5.30
C ASP A 411 13.29 5.65 6.03
N PHE A 412 14.06 4.85 5.29
CA PHE A 412 15.21 4.12 5.80
C PHE A 412 16.39 5.02 6.22
N HIS A 413 16.36 6.30 5.87
CA HIS A 413 17.32 7.30 6.33
C HIS A 413 16.83 8.07 7.57
N GLY A 414 15.55 8.02 7.90
CA GLY A 414 14.94 8.74 9.02
C GLY A 414 14.88 10.25 8.84
N LYS A 415 14.73 10.72 7.60
CA LYS A 415 14.70 12.15 7.28
C LYS A 415 13.39 12.83 7.65
N CYS A 416 12.28 12.11 7.55
CA CYS A 416 10.93 12.65 7.75
C CYS A 416 10.55 12.61 9.23
N HIS A 417 10.97 11.56 9.95
CA HIS A 417 10.49 11.26 11.31
C HIS A 417 11.61 11.22 12.37
N GLY A 418 12.87 11.44 11.97
CA GLY A 418 14.02 11.36 12.88
C GLY A 418 14.41 9.94 13.28
N ILE A 419 13.70 8.92 12.78
CA ILE A 419 13.97 7.50 13.01
C ILE A 419 14.03 6.73 11.69
N LYS A 420 14.97 5.80 11.56
CA LYS A 420 15.03 4.93 10.39
C LYS A 420 13.88 3.93 10.41
N PHE A 421 13.35 3.62 9.22
CA PHE A 421 12.30 2.63 9.03
C PHE A 421 11.07 2.88 9.95
N PRO A 422 10.46 4.08 9.91
CA PRO A 422 9.35 4.44 10.79
C PRO A 422 8.13 3.54 10.63
N MET A 423 7.78 3.14 9.41
CA MET A 423 6.62 2.28 9.18
C MET A 423 6.88 0.86 9.70
N LEU A 424 8.05 0.29 9.42
CA LEU A 424 8.46 -1.01 9.97
C LEU A 424 8.62 -1.00 11.49
N SER A 425 9.17 0.08 12.06
CA SER A 425 9.27 0.24 13.51
C SER A 425 7.88 0.30 14.16
N THR A 426 6.91 0.94 13.48
CA THR A 426 5.52 0.95 13.91
C THR A 426 4.92 -0.47 13.90
N ILE A 427 5.17 -1.26 12.85
CA ILE A 427 4.74 -2.67 12.79
C ILE A 427 5.26 -3.46 13.99
N ASN A 428 6.58 -3.41 14.23
CA ASN A 428 7.20 -4.12 15.34
C ASN A 428 6.67 -3.63 16.70
N GLN A 429 6.46 -2.33 16.86
CA GLN A 429 5.90 -1.76 18.08
C GLN A 429 4.51 -2.31 18.39
N VAL A 430 3.61 -2.31 17.42
CA VAL A 430 2.21 -2.72 17.61
C VAL A 430 2.11 -4.23 17.87
N PHE A 431 2.96 -5.04 17.24
CA PHE A 431 3.06 -6.47 17.55
C PHE A 431 3.66 -6.75 18.94
N ALA A 432 4.58 -5.92 19.41
CA ALA A 432 5.16 -6.03 20.76
C ALA A 432 4.20 -5.56 21.87
N MET A 433 3.24 -4.68 21.55
CA MET A 433 2.13 -4.34 22.43
C MET A 433 1.22 -5.57 22.55
N GLY A 434 1.50 -6.45 23.50
CA GLY A 434 0.73 -7.67 23.74
C GLY A 434 -0.78 -7.41 23.95
N GLY A 435 -1.56 -8.49 23.98
CA GLY A 435 -3.02 -8.42 24.05
C GLY A 435 -3.72 -8.64 22.70
N PRO A 436 -5.05 -8.84 22.70
CA PRO A 436 -5.80 -9.04 21.47
C PRO A 436 -5.78 -7.75 20.64
N GLY A 437 -5.67 -7.89 19.33
CA GLY A 437 -5.76 -6.73 18.44
C GLY A 437 -7.15 -6.13 18.38
N VAL A 438 -7.27 -4.95 17.77
CA VAL A 438 -8.55 -4.27 17.53
C VAL A 438 -8.94 -4.33 16.05
N ILE A 439 -10.17 -4.77 15.76
CA ILE A 439 -10.76 -4.62 14.42
C ILE A 439 -11.16 -3.15 14.27
N PRO A 440 -10.57 -2.40 13.32
CA PRO A 440 -10.98 -1.02 13.11
C PRO A 440 -12.35 -1.02 12.44
N VAL A 441 -13.28 -0.18 12.91
CA VAL A 441 -14.68 -0.18 12.44
C VAL A 441 -14.97 1.12 11.70
N PRO A 442 -15.43 1.08 10.43
CA PRO A 442 -15.77 2.28 9.69
C PRO A 442 -17.02 2.93 10.28
N PRO A 443 -17.23 4.24 10.09
CA PRO A 443 -18.45 4.89 10.55
C PRO A 443 -19.69 4.30 9.87
N PRO A 444 -20.86 4.33 10.53
CA PRO A 444 -22.11 3.86 9.94
C PRO A 444 -22.36 4.55 8.60
N LYS A 445 -22.99 3.83 7.65
CA LYS A 445 -23.42 4.46 6.40
C LYS A 445 -24.33 5.65 6.73
N PRO A 446 -24.10 6.85 6.16
CA PRO A 446 -25.01 7.96 6.34
C PRO A 446 -26.42 7.53 5.93
N VAL A 447 -27.40 7.70 6.82
CA VAL A 447 -28.79 7.41 6.49
C VAL A 447 -29.26 8.53 5.56
N THR A 448 -29.46 8.23 4.28
CA THR A 448 -30.12 9.17 3.37
C THR A 448 -31.55 9.38 3.90
N PRO A 449 -31.95 10.61 4.26
CA PRO A 449 -33.33 10.88 4.63
C PRO A 449 -34.26 10.39 3.50
N PRO A 450 -35.41 9.77 3.81
CA PRO A 450 -36.36 9.41 2.76
C PRO A 450 -36.69 10.68 1.97
N THR A 451 -36.52 10.62 0.65
CA THR A 451 -36.90 11.69 -0.26
C THR A 451 -38.38 11.97 -0.04
N VAL A 452 -38.71 13.09 0.61
CA VAL A 452 -40.09 13.56 0.68
C VAL A 452 -40.53 13.77 -0.78
N PRO A 453 -41.57 13.09 -1.27
CA PRO A 453 -42.04 13.31 -2.62
C PRO A 453 -42.45 14.78 -2.73
N THR A 454 -41.74 15.52 -3.56
CA THR A 454 -42.12 16.88 -3.94
C THR A 454 -43.53 16.80 -4.53
N PRO A 455 -44.52 17.56 -4.01
CA PRO A 455 -45.86 17.55 -4.59
C PRO A 455 -45.76 18.00 -6.05
N THR A 456 -46.15 17.11 -6.95
CA THR A 456 -46.32 17.40 -8.37
C THR A 456 -47.36 18.50 -8.46
N THR A 457 -46.96 19.73 -8.76
CA THR A 457 -47.89 20.76 -9.22
C THR A 457 -48.39 20.33 -10.60
N GLU A 458 -49.51 19.61 -10.60
CA GLU A 458 -50.31 19.36 -11.78
C GLU A 458 -50.75 20.71 -12.34
N LYS A 459 -50.28 21.08 -13.54
CA LYS A 459 -50.74 22.27 -14.25
C LYS A 459 -52.20 22.05 -14.64
N THR A 460 -53.13 22.55 -13.83
CA THR A 460 -54.53 22.70 -14.18
C THR A 460 -54.67 23.75 -15.29
N TRP A 461 -54.92 23.28 -16.52
CA TRP A 461 -55.39 24.13 -17.61
C TRP A 461 -56.90 24.35 -17.47
N TRP A 462 -57.30 25.59 -17.22
CA TRP A 462 -58.70 26.01 -17.26
C TRP A 462 -59.22 26.02 -18.72
N PRO A 463 -60.46 25.57 -18.99
CA PRO A 463 -61.05 25.68 -20.33
C PRO A 463 -61.49 27.11 -20.62
N ARG A 464 -61.20 27.57 -21.85
CA ARG A 464 -61.56 28.90 -22.36
C ARG A 464 -63.02 28.91 -22.87
N PRO A 465 -63.79 30.01 -22.69
CA PRO A 465 -65.20 30.08 -23.13
C PRO A 465 -65.33 30.25 -24.65
N SER A 466 -66.47 29.78 -25.17
CA SER A 466 -66.92 29.73 -26.55
C SER A 466 -67.48 31.06 -27.10
N THR A 467 -67.23 31.33 -28.38
CA THR A 467 -67.93 32.33 -29.22
C THR A 467 -68.20 31.75 -30.62
N PRO A 468 -69.42 31.92 -31.20
CA PRO A 468 -69.78 31.46 -32.56
C PRO A 468 -69.85 32.63 -33.59
N PRO A 469 -70.35 32.46 -34.84
CA PRO A 469 -69.88 31.61 -35.95
C PRO A 469 -69.58 32.41 -37.25
N GLY A 470 -68.93 31.80 -38.25
CA GLY A 470 -68.83 32.33 -39.63
C GLY A 470 -68.29 31.29 -40.63
N GLY A 471 -69.03 31.03 -41.72
CA GLY A 471 -68.84 29.96 -42.72
C GLY A 471 -67.56 30.05 -43.58
N SER A 472 -67.21 29.11 -44.46
CA SER A 472 -68.06 28.43 -45.46
C SER A 472 -67.31 27.26 -46.13
N GLY A 473 -68.04 26.18 -46.53
CA GLY A 473 -67.78 25.24 -47.65
C GLY A 473 -66.53 24.33 -47.61
N ALA A 474 -66.50 23.07 -48.06
CA ALA A 474 -67.47 22.24 -48.76
C ALA A 474 -67.01 20.74 -48.74
N THR A 475 -68.00 19.83 -48.78
CA THR A 475 -68.03 18.47 -49.38
C THR A 475 -67.05 17.34 -48.98
N THR A 476 -67.65 16.39 -48.23
CA THR A 476 -67.58 14.91 -48.09
C THR A 476 -67.23 14.03 -49.33
N PRO A 477 -67.14 12.65 -49.26
CA PRO A 477 -67.21 11.72 -48.10
C PRO A 477 -66.33 10.40 -48.10
N SER A 478 -66.34 9.72 -46.93
CA SER A 478 -66.56 8.26 -46.64
C SER A 478 -65.52 7.17 -47.01
N THR A 479 -64.80 6.52 -46.06
CA THR A 479 -65.07 5.31 -45.18
C THR A 479 -64.50 3.99 -45.77
N PRO A 480 -64.43 2.85 -45.04
CA PRO A 480 -63.79 2.55 -43.74
C PRO A 480 -62.92 1.25 -43.81
N VAL A 481 -62.37 0.74 -42.69
CA VAL A 481 -62.49 -0.68 -42.21
C VAL A 481 -61.51 -1.02 -41.04
N SER A 482 -62.13 -1.67 -40.05
CA SER A 482 -61.71 -2.42 -38.83
C SER A 482 -60.47 -3.35 -38.89
N THR A 483 -59.66 -3.45 -37.81
CA THR A 483 -59.65 -4.45 -36.68
C THR A 483 -59.10 -5.83 -37.13
N THR A 484 -58.14 -6.52 -36.46
CA THR A 484 -58.31 -7.33 -35.23
C THR A 484 -56.99 -7.78 -34.56
N GLN A 485 -57.12 -8.18 -33.28
CA GLN A 485 -56.16 -8.75 -32.31
C GLN A 485 -55.70 -10.20 -32.59
N SER A 486 -54.60 -10.65 -31.94
CA SER A 486 -54.53 -11.88 -31.10
C SER A 486 -53.09 -12.12 -30.56
N THR A 487 -52.84 -12.11 -29.24
CA THR A 487 -52.68 -13.25 -28.26
C THR A 487 -51.28 -13.87 -28.10
N THR A 488 -50.85 -13.94 -26.84
CA THR A 488 -49.66 -14.54 -26.18
C THR A 488 -49.69 -16.08 -26.11
N PRO A 489 -48.53 -16.72 -25.77
CA PRO A 489 -48.46 -17.50 -24.52
C PRO A 489 -47.12 -17.38 -23.73
N SER A 490 -47.05 -18.13 -22.62
CA SER A 490 -46.24 -17.98 -21.38
C SER A 490 -44.98 -18.88 -21.25
N SER A 491 -44.12 -18.55 -20.25
CA SER A 491 -43.03 -19.29 -19.54
C SER A 491 -41.76 -19.64 -20.34
N GLU A 492 -40.51 -19.60 -19.83
CA GLU A 492 -39.94 -19.78 -18.48
C GLU A 492 -38.49 -19.20 -18.42
N MET A 493 -37.86 -19.22 -17.23
CA MET A 493 -36.58 -18.58 -16.84
C MET A 493 -35.35 -18.81 -17.76
N SER A 494 -34.48 -17.79 -17.88
CA SER A 494 -33.03 -17.99 -17.86
C SER A 494 -32.24 -16.69 -17.58
N SER A 495 -31.21 -16.84 -16.75
CA SER A 495 -30.21 -15.85 -16.36
C SER A 495 -29.50 -15.19 -17.55
N THR A 496 -29.33 -13.87 -17.51
CA THR A 496 -28.35 -13.20 -18.38
C THR A 496 -27.34 -12.43 -17.53
N THR A 497 -26.14 -13.00 -17.50
CA THR A 497 -24.89 -12.39 -17.07
C THR A 497 -24.59 -11.12 -17.87
N ALA A 498 -24.06 -10.14 -17.13
CA ALA A 498 -23.57 -8.86 -17.59
C ALA A 498 -22.56 -8.98 -18.75
N ARG A 499 -22.69 -8.07 -19.74
CA ARG A 499 -21.71 -7.88 -20.80
C ARG A 499 -20.59 -6.97 -20.30
N VAL A 500 -19.38 -7.49 -20.34
CA VAL A 500 -18.11 -6.74 -20.30
C VAL A 500 -17.75 -6.35 -21.73
N TRP A 501 -17.34 -5.09 -21.93
CA TRP A 501 -16.84 -4.54 -23.19
C TRP A 501 -15.36 -4.18 -23.02
N TRP A 502 -14.45 -4.81 -23.76
CA TRP A 502 -13.21 -4.22 -24.31
C TRP A 502 -12.73 -5.07 -25.52
N PRO A 503 -12.09 -4.45 -26.54
CA PRO A 503 -12.03 -4.97 -27.91
C PRO A 503 -10.94 -6.03 -28.16
N PRO A 504 -11.07 -6.85 -29.22
CA PRO A 504 -10.14 -7.95 -29.51
C PRO A 504 -8.89 -7.47 -30.26
N SER A 505 -7.73 -7.91 -29.78
CA SER A 505 -6.48 -7.94 -30.51
C SER A 505 -6.51 -9.02 -31.59
N HIS A 506 -6.37 -8.62 -32.85
CA HIS A 506 -6.23 -9.51 -34.01
C HIS A 506 -5.06 -10.49 -33.85
N LYS A 507 -5.32 -11.78 -34.10
CA LYS A 507 -4.31 -12.78 -34.45
C LYS A 507 -4.58 -13.33 -35.86
N PRO A 508 -3.55 -13.76 -36.59
CA PRO A 508 -3.64 -14.10 -38.00
C PRO A 508 -4.11 -15.54 -38.20
N ASP A 509 -4.99 -15.74 -39.18
CA ASP A 509 -5.43 -17.06 -39.64
C ASP A 509 -4.38 -17.72 -40.53
N THR A 510 -4.01 -18.94 -40.17
CA THR A 510 -3.39 -19.92 -41.06
C THR A 510 -4.45 -20.91 -41.51
N ARG A 511 -4.71 -21.00 -42.82
CA ARG A 511 -5.23 -22.24 -43.41
C ARG A 511 -4.66 -22.49 -44.80
N SER A 512 -4.14 -23.70 -44.95
CA SER A 512 -3.61 -24.30 -46.16
C SER A 512 -4.72 -24.61 -47.17
N SER A 513 -4.49 -24.32 -48.46
CA SER A 513 -5.17 -25.02 -49.55
C SER A 513 -4.26 -25.16 -50.79
N THR A 514 -4.43 -26.30 -51.41
CA THR A 514 -3.76 -26.95 -52.56
C THR A 514 -3.58 -26.12 -53.85
N ALA A 515 -2.58 -26.58 -54.62
CA ALA A 515 -2.07 -26.02 -55.85
C ALA A 515 -3.05 -26.02 -57.05
N ALA A 516 -2.93 -24.99 -57.90
CA ALA A 516 -3.12 -25.10 -59.35
C ALA A 516 -2.30 -24.01 -60.07
N THR A 517 -1.57 -24.43 -61.09
CA THR A 517 -0.66 -23.63 -61.92
C THR A 517 -1.43 -22.82 -62.97
N THR A 518 -1.18 -21.52 -63.09
CA THR A 518 -1.38 -20.81 -64.38
C THR A 518 -0.41 -19.64 -64.49
N THR A 519 0.38 -19.66 -65.56
CA THR A 519 1.35 -18.67 -65.98
C THR A 519 0.65 -17.46 -66.59
N THR A 520 0.94 -16.24 -66.13
CA THR A 520 0.78 -15.03 -66.96
C THR A 520 1.78 -13.97 -66.52
N ALA A 521 2.59 -13.51 -67.47
CA ALA A 521 3.60 -12.48 -67.29
C ALA A 521 2.97 -11.08 -67.33
N THR A 522 3.29 -10.20 -66.36
CA THR A 522 3.22 -8.74 -66.60
C THR A 522 4.14 -7.94 -65.67
N ARG A 523 4.90 -7.05 -66.31
CA ARG A 523 5.81 -5.97 -65.88
C ARG A 523 5.72 -5.42 -64.44
N ALA A 524 6.90 -5.19 -63.85
CA ALA A 524 7.13 -4.50 -62.58
C ALA A 524 6.95 -2.95 -62.68
N PRO A 525 6.45 -2.28 -61.62
CA PRO A 525 6.58 -0.83 -61.41
C PRO A 525 7.79 -0.48 -60.50
N PRO A 526 8.31 0.77 -60.57
CA PRO A 526 9.59 1.17 -59.98
C PRO A 526 9.53 1.47 -58.47
N SER A 527 10.68 1.35 -57.81
CA SER A 527 10.89 1.57 -56.38
C SER A 527 10.79 3.06 -55.96
N PRO A 528 10.29 3.39 -54.75
CA PRO A 528 10.30 4.76 -54.23
C PRO A 528 11.67 5.16 -53.65
N PRO A 529 12.00 6.47 -53.59
CA PRO A 529 13.31 6.95 -53.15
C PRO A 529 13.47 6.96 -51.63
N SER A 530 14.71 6.83 -51.16
CA SER A 530 15.10 6.77 -49.75
C SER A 530 15.00 8.13 -49.01
N PRO A 531 14.69 8.15 -47.70
CA PRO A 531 14.61 9.38 -46.90
C PRO A 531 15.99 9.92 -46.47
N PRO A 532 16.12 11.24 -46.20
CA PRO A 532 17.40 11.86 -45.82
C PRO A 532 17.76 11.65 -44.33
N SER A 533 19.06 11.69 -44.04
CA SER A 533 19.64 11.46 -42.70
C SER A 533 19.43 12.61 -41.70
N PRO A 534 19.35 12.34 -40.38
CA PRO A 534 19.12 13.36 -39.35
C PRO A 534 20.41 14.12 -38.94
N PRO A 535 20.30 15.35 -38.40
CA PRO A 535 21.45 16.17 -37.99
C PRO A 535 21.99 15.81 -36.59
N SER A 536 23.28 16.10 -36.38
CA SER A 536 24.05 15.80 -35.16
C SER A 536 23.67 16.66 -33.94
N PRO A 537 23.82 16.16 -32.69
CA PRO A 537 23.43 16.86 -31.46
C PRO A 537 24.48 17.89 -30.97
N PRO A 538 24.08 18.93 -30.20
CA PRO A 538 24.98 19.96 -29.69
C PRO A 538 25.70 19.55 -28.39
N SER A 539 26.84 20.21 -28.12
CA SER A 539 27.74 19.94 -26.98
C SER A 539 27.22 20.47 -25.62
N PRO A 540 27.58 19.86 -24.47
CA PRO A 540 27.09 20.24 -23.14
C PRO A 540 27.79 21.48 -22.55
N PRO A 541 27.13 22.23 -21.64
CA PRO A 541 27.70 23.44 -21.02
C PRO A 541 28.58 23.14 -19.78
N SER A 542 29.51 24.06 -19.49
CA SER A 542 30.50 23.98 -18.40
C SER A 542 29.88 24.18 -16.99
N PRO A 543 30.49 23.61 -15.93
CA PRO A 543 29.97 23.68 -14.56
C PRO A 543 30.22 25.05 -13.86
N PRO A 544 29.36 25.45 -12.90
CA PRO A 544 29.47 26.74 -12.21
C PRO A 544 30.55 26.74 -11.10
N SER A 545 31.08 27.93 -10.81
CA SER A 545 32.14 28.17 -9.82
C SER A 545 31.62 28.14 -8.36
N PRO A 546 32.46 27.76 -7.37
CA PRO A 546 32.05 27.65 -5.97
C PRO A 546 31.88 29.03 -5.28
N PRO A 547 31.03 29.13 -4.25
CA PRO A 547 30.75 30.37 -3.53
C PRO A 547 31.90 30.79 -2.58
N PRO A 548 31.99 32.07 -2.18
CA PRO A 548 33.07 32.59 -1.35
C PRO A 548 32.91 32.21 0.14
N ALA A 549 34.05 31.99 0.80
CA ALA A 549 34.12 31.65 2.23
C ALA A 549 33.79 32.85 3.14
N THR A 550 32.97 32.62 4.16
CA THR A 550 32.63 33.59 5.22
C THR A 550 33.77 33.66 6.25
N PRO A 551 34.16 34.86 6.76
CA PRO A 551 35.34 35.01 7.61
C PRO A 551 35.03 34.96 9.12
N GLY A 552 35.91 34.33 9.91
CA GLY A 552 36.06 34.62 11.34
C GLY A 552 36.22 33.43 12.30
N ILE A 553 37.28 32.62 12.18
CA ILE A 553 37.82 31.75 13.26
C ILE A 553 39.36 31.71 13.09
N PRO A 554 40.19 31.73 14.16
CA PRO A 554 41.65 31.70 14.04
C PRO A 554 42.12 30.51 13.18
N GLU A 555 43.04 30.77 12.27
CA GLU A 555 43.57 29.78 11.32
C GLU A 555 44.21 28.59 12.07
N PHE A 556 43.47 27.48 12.17
CA PHE A 556 43.96 26.25 12.79
C PHE A 556 45.11 25.69 11.96
N LYS A 557 46.31 25.65 12.54
CA LYS A 557 47.51 25.08 11.88
C LYS A 557 47.59 23.59 12.12
N CYS A 558 47.52 22.83 11.03
CA CYS A 558 47.65 21.38 11.03
C CYS A 558 49.00 20.91 11.58
N PRO A 559 49.03 20.13 12.67
CA PRO A 559 50.28 19.60 13.23
C PRO A 559 50.85 18.43 12.42
N SER A 560 49.99 17.68 11.72
CA SER A 560 50.35 16.54 10.87
C SER A 560 49.26 16.28 9.83
N ALA A 561 49.57 15.50 8.78
CA ALA A 561 48.54 15.02 7.85
C ALA A 561 47.59 14.03 8.53
N GLY A 562 46.31 14.04 8.13
CA GLY A 562 45.25 13.19 8.68
C GLY A 562 44.30 13.91 9.64
N SER A 563 43.37 13.16 10.24
CA SER A 563 42.33 13.71 11.12
C SER A 563 42.87 14.04 12.51
N VAL A 564 42.64 15.26 12.99
CA VAL A 564 43.12 15.76 14.29
C VAL A 564 41.96 16.38 15.09
N PRO A 565 41.94 16.23 16.43
CA PRO A 565 40.82 16.71 17.25
C PRO A 565 40.66 18.23 17.20
N HIS A 566 39.43 18.73 17.27
CA HIS A 566 39.17 20.16 17.44
C HIS A 566 39.54 20.59 18.87
N PRO A 567 40.17 21.76 19.08
CA PRO A 567 40.71 22.15 20.38
C PRO A 567 39.65 22.40 21.46
N THR A 568 38.41 22.73 21.06
CA THR A 568 37.35 23.17 22.00
C THR A 568 36.01 22.46 21.84
N ASP A 569 35.85 21.56 20.86
CA ASP A 569 34.56 20.95 20.54
C ASP A 569 34.77 19.46 20.26
N CYS A 570 34.24 18.60 21.14
CA CYS A 570 34.40 17.16 21.03
C CYS A 570 33.70 16.56 19.81
N GLN A 571 32.68 17.21 19.27
CA GLN A 571 31.99 16.76 18.07
C GLN A 571 32.75 17.15 16.79
N ARG A 572 33.68 18.11 16.86
CA ARG A 572 34.42 18.58 15.67
C ARG A 572 35.83 18.03 15.62
N PHE A 573 36.37 18.00 14.41
CA PHE A 573 37.76 17.65 14.13
C PHE A 573 38.22 18.32 12.84
N TYR A 574 39.52 18.39 12.60
CA TYR A 574 40.09 18.90 11.36
C TYR A 574 40.67 17.74 10.54
N ASP A 575 40.36 17.69 9.25
CA ASP A 575 41.09 16.89 8.29
C ASP A 575 42.21 17.72 7.67
N CYS A 576 43.45 17.34 7.95
CA CYS A 576 44.64 18.02 7.45
C CYS A 576 45.17 17.33 6.20
N VAL A 577 45.04 17.99 5.04
CA VAL A 577 45.47 17.45 3.73
C VAL A 577 46.50 18.34 3.08
N HIS A 578 47.44 17.72 2.35
CA HIS A 578 48.45 18.47 1.60
C HIS A 578 47.83 19.09 0.35
N GLN A 579 47.89 20.41 0.24
CA GLN A 579 47.57 21.15 -0.97
C GLN A 579 48.72 22.11 -1.30
N GLY A 580 49.30 21.98 -2.49
CA GLY A 580 50.38 22.87 -2.94
C GLY A 580 51.66 22.83 -2.08
N GLY A 581 51.94 21.73 -1.37
CA GLY A 581 53.10 21.61 -0.48
C GLY A 581 52.91 22.15 0.94
N GLN A 582 51.70 22.61 1.28
CA GLN A 582 51.32 23.05 2.63
C GLN A 582 50.16 22.18 3.17
N LEU A 583 50.07 22.03 4.49
CA LEU A 583 48.96 21.34 5.15
C LEU A 583 47.80 22.32 5.38
N VAL A 584 46.65 22.02 4.78
CA VAL A 584 45.42 22.81 4.89
C VAL A 584 44.42 22.05 5.75
N ALA A 585 43.81 22.74 6.73
CA ALA A 585 42.82 22.18 7.65
C ALA A 585 41.39 22.33 7.10
N PHE A 586 40.63 21.24 7.08
CA PHE A 586 39.20 21.26 6.80
C PHE A 586 38.43 20.87 8.05
N GLU A 587 37.66 21.80 8.62
CA GLU A 587 36.81 21.49 9.77
C GLU A 587 35.70 20.51 9.35
N LYS A 588 35.52 19.49 10.18
CA LYS A 588 34.52 18.44 10.05
C LYS A 588 33.79 18.28 11.36
N THR A 589 32.56 17.78 11.28
CA THR A 589 31.72 17.52 12.43
C THR A 589 31.31 16.06 12.39
N CYS A 590 31.51 15.35 13.49
CA CYS A 590 31.01 14.01 13.72
C CYS A 590 29.48 13.99 13.67
N SER A 591 28.92 12.83 13.30
CA SER A 591 27.47 12.63 13.30
C SER A 591 26.86 13.02 14.65
N PRO A 592 25.66 13.63 14.68
CA PRO A 592 24.97 13.98 15.92
C PRO A 592 24.96 12.82 16.92
N GLY A 593 25.36 13.08 18.16
CA GLY A 593 25.48 12.07 19.23
C GLY A 593 26.82 11.34 19.29
N THR A 594 27.76 11.61 18.39
CA THR A 594 29.13 11.06 18.43
C THR A 594 30.17 12.16 18.66
N VAL A 595 31.36 11.78 19.12
CA VAL A 595 32.51 12.66 19.36
C VAL A 595 33.76 12.08 18.67
N PHE A 596 34.68 12.94 18.28
CA PHE A 596 35.92 12.51 17.61
C PHE A 596 36.89 11.89 18.61
N ASN A 597 37.33 10.66 18.36
CA ASN A 597 38.35 10.01 19.17
C ASN A 597 39.75 10.26 18.58
N PRO A 598 40.66 10.95 19.32
CA PRO A 598 41.99 11.28 18.81
C PRO A 598 42.94 10.08 18.69
N GLU A 599 42.64 8.95 19.33
CA GLU A 599 43.44 7.72 19.27
C GLU A 599 43.07 6.88 18.04
N THR A 600 41.78 6.66 17.82
CA THR A 600 41.27 5.83 16.71
C THR A 600 41.04 6.61 15.41
N LYS A 601 41.10 7.95 15.47
CA LYS A 601 40.89 8.88 14.35
C LYS A 601 39.51 8.77 13.68
N ILE A 602 38.51 8.29 14.44
CA ILE A 602 37.13 8.13 13.98
C ILE A 602 36.14 8.70 15.00
N CYS A 603 34.92 8.99 14.54
CA CYS A 603 33.84 9.42 15.42
C CYS A 603 33.23 8.20 16.14
N VAL A 604 33.16 8.28 17.46
CA VAL A 604 32.66 7.20 18.34
C VAL A 604 31.70 7.77 19.38
N TRP A 605 31.10 6.90 20.18
CA TRP A 605 30.23 7.33 21.27
C TRP A 605 31.02 8.05 22.40
N PRO A 606 30.45 9.10 23.02
CA PRO A 606 31.08 9.89 24.08
C PRO A 606 31.75 9.06 25.18
N GLU A 607 31.10 7.99 25.62
CA GLU A 607 31.54 7.12 26.71
C GLU A 607 32.87 6.43 26.41
N SER A 608 33.22 6.31 25.12
CA SER A 608 34.47 5.74 24.65
C SER A 608 35.63 6.76 24.59
N VAL A 609 35.37 8.03 24.88
CA VAL A 609 36.36 9.12 24.90
C VAL A 609 36.27 9.83 26.26
N PRO A 610 37.12 9.47 27.24
CA PRO A 610 36.98 9.95 28.62
C PRO A 610 36.91 11.48 28.80
N LYS A 611 37.52 12.26 27.90
CA LYS A 611 37.48 13.74 27.94
C LYS A 611 36.18 14.34 27.39
N CYS A 612 35.36 13.54 26.72
CA CYS A 612 34.16 13.94 26.02
C CYS A 612 32.94 13.14 26.46
N SER A 613 33.06 12.30 27.51
CA SER A 613 32.01 11.35 27.93
C SER A 613 30.72 12.03 28.36
N THR A 614 30.79 13.26 28.85
CA THR A 614 29.62 14.05 29.27
C THR A 614 29.26 15.15 28.27
N TYR A 615 29.80 15.11 27.04
CA TYR A 615 29.67 16.20 26.08
C TYR A 615 28.20 16.55 25.75
N TYR A 616 27.32 15.54 25.73
CA TYR A 616 25.88 15.72 25.47
C TYR A 616 25.02 15.68 26.74
N ASP A 617 25.62 15.53 27.92
CA ASP A 617 24.89 15.42 29.20
C ASP A 617 24.52 16.79 29.80
N ASN A 618 25.08 17.88 29.27
CA ASN A 618 24.75 19.23 29.72
C ASN A 618 23.45 19.71 29.04
N GLU A 619 22.47 20.08 29.87
CA GLU A 619 21.08 20.46 29.55
C GLU A 619 20.87 21.61 28.53
N ALA A 620 21.92 22.11 27.87
CA ALA A 620 21.84 23.23 26.93
C ALA A 620 21.31 22.88 25.52
N TYR A 621 21.08 21.59 25.22
CA TYR A 621 20.49 21.13 23.94
C TYR A 621 19.07 20.57 24.08
N GLN A 622 18.53 20.54 25.29
CA GLN A 622 17.12 20.31 25.54
C GLN A 622 16.44 21.68 25.58
N VAL A 623 15.33 21.87 24.86
CA VAL A 623 14.46 23.07 24.88
C VAL A 623 14.85 24.23 23.94
N LEU A 624 14.33 24.18 22.71
CA LEU A 624 13.69 25.36 22.10
C LEU A 624 12.30 24.95 21.57
N PRO A 625 11.20 25.29 22.27
CA PRO A 625 9.85 25.09 21.77
C PRO A 625 9.57 26.15 20.70
N GLN A 626 9.22 25.72 19.48
CA GLN A 626 8.64 26.65 18.52
C GLN A 626 7.30 27.13 19.06
N LYS A 627 7.28 28.43 19.36
CA LYS A 627 6.12 29.19 19.80
C LYS A 627 5.08 29.15 18.67
N ASN A 628 3.89 28.65 18.99
CA ASN A 628 2.69 28.85 18.18
C ASN A 628 2.42 30.35 18.09
N ASP A 629 2.76 30.97 16.97
CA ASP A 629 2.09 32.19 16.53
C ASP A 629 1.02 31.78 15.52
N SER A 630 -0.21 32.06 15.93
CA SER A 630 -1.44 31.86 15.19
C SER A 630 -1.46 32.81 13.99
N TYR A 631 -1.68 32.29 12.78
CA TYR A 631 -2.52 32.87 11.71
C TYR A 631 -2.76 31.83 10.62
#